data_AF-A0A1G2L815-F1
#
_entry.id   AF-A0A1G2L815-F1
#
_cell.length_a   1.000
_cell.length_b   1.000
_cell.length_c   1.000
_cell.angle_alpha   90.00
_cell.angle_beta   90.00
_cell.angle_gamma   90.00
#
_symmetry.space_group_name_H-M   'P 1'
#
loop_
_entity.id
_entity.type
_entity.pdbx_description
1 polymer ?
#
loop_
_entity_poly.entity_id
_entity_poly.type
_entity_poly.pdbx_seq_one_letter_code
_entity_poly.pdbx_strand_id
1 'polypeptide(L)'
;MHLLYSRFFTKVLFDLKLVHFSEPFMERRNHGTILGPDGQKMSKSRGNVVDPDKEILTYGADTVRMYLAFMGPYDQGGPWSAGGITGVRRFLSRVWNFSQSHLAKKNSKSETNPNSPPKADPPTVEKFKIQNGMERLLHRTIKKVGEDIKNLRFNTALSSLMILMNEFEKNAEVVSRENIRTLLKLLAPFAPHMTEELWQQFFTNHKSQTTNHRQIQNSKSKKLKRTFTSIHEEEWPEYDPRMIREDTFQLVIQVNGKTRDVVESALGITEAGAISVALGRESVKKHTLGKKPAQVFFIPNRLINLVF
;
A
#
# COMPACT_ATOMS: atom_id res chain seq x y z
N MET A 1 -20.94 22.39 19.99
CA MET A 1 -20.65 23.30 21.12
C MET A 1 -19.17 23.57 21.30
N HIS A 2 -18.32 22.58 21.55
CA HIS A 2 -16.88 22.78 21.78
C HIS A 2 -16.18 23.70 20.75
N LEU A 3 -16.38 23.45 19.45
CA LEU A 3 -15.71 24.20 18.38
C LEU A 3 -15.99 25.71 18.40
N LEU A 4 -17.19 26.11 18.80
CA LEU A 4 -17.54 27.53 18.92
C LEU A 4 -16.81 28.16 20.10
N TYR A 5 -16.84 27.50 21.25
CA TYR A 5 -16.16 27.96 22.46
C TYR A 5 -14.65 28.02 22.29
N SER A 6 -14.04 27.03 21.64
CA SER A 6 -12.60 27.05 21.35
C SER A 6 -12.23 28.28 20.52
N ARG A 7 -13.00 28.61 19.49
CA ARG A 7 -12.76 29.81 18.67
C ARG A 7 -12.93 31.10 19.48
N PHE A 8 -14.00 31.19 20.28
CA PHE A 8 -14.25 32.35 21.13
C PHE A 8 -13.08 32.59 22.08
N PHE A 9 -12.66 31.57 22.83
CA PHE A 9 -11.55 31.71 23.78
C PHE A 9 -10.23 32.01 23.08
N THR A 10 -9.94 31.43 21.91
CA THR A 10 -8.74 31.80 21.15
C THR A 10 -8.72 33.28 20.77
N LYS A 11 -9.87 33.85 20.38
CA LYS A 11 -9.95 35.28 20.05
C LYS A 11 -9.73 36.16 21.27
N VAL A 12 -10.34 35.83 22.42
CA VAL A 12 -10.10 36.54 23.68
C VAL A 12 -8.61 36.51 24.04
N LEU A 13 -7.96 35.34 23.95
CA LEU A 13 -6.52 35.22 24.25
C LEU A 13 -5.65 35.99 23.25
N PHE A 14 -6.06 36.06 21.99
CA PHE A 14 -5.37 36.83 20.96
C PHE A 14 -5.48 38.35 21.24
N ASP A 15 -6.66 38.84 21.58
CA ASP A 15 -6.90 40.25 21.91
C ASP A 15 -6.12 40.68 23.17
N LEU A 16 -5.98 39.78 24.15
CA LEU A 16 -5.14 39.95 25.32
C LEU A 16 -3.63 39.77 25.03
N LYS A 17 -3.24 39.50 23.78
CA LYS A 17 -1.86 39.26 23.35
C LYS A 17 -1.16 38.09 24.06
N LEU A 18 -1.94 37.12 24.55
CA LEU A 18 -1.43 35.90 25.19
C LEU A 18 -1.09 34.81 24.17
N VAL A 19 -1.67 34.90 22.97
CA VAL A 19 -1.34 34.07 21.80
C VAL A 19 -1.19 34.92 20.55
N HIS A 20 -0.45 34.42 19.56
CA HIS A 20 -0.17 35.12 18.30
C HIS A 20 -1.07 34.67 17.13
N PHE A 21 -2.07 33.83 17.38
CA PHE A 21 -2.99 33.30 16.38
C PHE A 21 -4.44 33.52 16.82
N SER A 22 -5.33 33.79 15.86
CA SER A 22 -6.73 34.17 16.11
C SER A 22 -7.75 33.07 15.82
N GLU A 23 -7.30 31.90 15.34
CA GLU A 23 -8.08 30.69 15.12
C GLU A 23 -7.33 29.47 15.70
N PRO A 24 -8.00 28.58 16.46
CA PRO A 24 -7.33 27.47 17.17
C PRO A 24 -6.93 26.30 16.27
N PHE A 25 -7.58 26.14 15.12
CA PHE A 25 -7.42 24.96 14.25
C PHE A 25 -7.23 25.42 12.81
N MET A 26 -6.09 25.08 12.19
CA MET A 26 -5.86 25.39 10.76
C MET A 26 -6.73 24.52 9.85
N GLU A 27 -6.96 23.27 10.24
CA GLU A 27 -7.75 22.31 9.49
C GLU A 27 -8.63 21.52 10.45
N ARG A 28 -9.87 21.27 10.03
CA ARG A 28 -10.82 20.45 10.78
C ARG A 28 -11.35 19.34 9.90
N ARG A 29 -11.26 18.11 10.39
CA ARG A 29 -11.79 16.90 9.76
C ARG A 29 -12.69 16.20 10.75
N ASN A 30 -13.87 15.80 10.32
CA ASN A 30 -14.76 14.96 11.12
C ASN A 30 -14.54 13.52 10.71
N HIS A 31 -14.46 12.63 11.69
CA HIS A 31 -14.64 11.22 11.41
C HIS A 31 -16.13 10.89 11.30
N GLY A 32 -16.44 9.86 10.53
CA GLY A 32 -17.77 9.30 10.46
C GLY A 32 -18.15 8.55 11.74
N THR A 33 -19.44 8.26 11.89
CA THR A 33 -19.92 7.49 13.05
C THR A 33 -19.78 6.00 12.77
N ILE A 34 -19.19 5.26 13.71
CA ILE A 34 -19.17 3.80 13.66
C ILE A 34 -20.49 3.30 14.24
N LEU A 35 -21.19 2.50 13.45
CA LEU A 35 -22.47 1.89 13.80
C LEU A 35 -22.23 0.48 14.33
N GLY A 36 -23.16 0.01 15.17
CA GLY A 36 -23.20 -1.38 15.60
C GLY A 36 -23.37 -2.35 14.42
N PRO A 37 -23.22 -3.66 14.66
CA PRO A 37 -23.44 -4.68 13.63
C PRO A 37 -24.86 -4.67 13.04
N ASP A 38 -25.82 -4.10 13.77
CA ASP A 38 -27.21 -3.88 13.38
C ASP A 38 -27.42 -2.65 12.48
N GLY A 39 -26.35 -1.94 12.10
CA GLY A 39 -26.42 -0.73 11.29
C GLY A 39 -26.96 0.50 12.02
N GLN A 40 -27.03 0.43 13.35
CA GLN A 40 -27.57 1.51 14.18
C GLN A 40 -26.49 2.13 15.06
N LYS A 41 -26.73 3.34 15.59
CA LYS A 41 -25.80 3.95 16.53
C LYS A 41 -25.61 3.04 17.75
N MET A 42 -24.35 2.77 18.11
CA MET A 42 -24.02 1.95 19.28
C MET A 42 -24.56 2.58 20.56
N SER A 43 -25.22 1.80 21.41
CA SER A 43 -25.69 2.25 22.72
C SER A 43 -25.90 1.07 23.69
N LYS A 44 -25.66 1.30 24.98
CA LYS A 44 -25.83 0.26 26.03
C LYS A 44 -27.24 -0.31 26.04
N SER A 45 -28.27 0.53 25.88
CA SER A 45 -29.68 0.11 25.86
C SER A 45 -30.04 -0.80 24.70
N ARG A 46 -29.30 -0.75 23.58
CA ARG A 46 -29.52 -1.61 22.42
C ARG A 46 -28.70 -2.91 22.46
N GLY A 47 -27.75 -3.03 23.38
CA GLY A 47 -26.86 -4.19 23.45
C GLY A 47 -25.95 -4.37 22.23
N ASN A 48 -25.85 -3.37 21.35
CA ASN A 48 -25.10 -3.42 20.08
C ASN A 48 -23.70 -2.77 20.17
N VAL A 49 -23.22 -2.49 21.39
CA VAL A 49 -21.90 -1.90 21.64
C VAL A 49 -20.83 -2.96 21.39
N VAL A 50 -19.84 -2.61 20.57
CA VAL A 50 -18.63 -3.41 20.38
C VAL A 50 -17.60 -2.95 21.39
N ASP A 51 -17.07 -3.90 22.17
CA ASP A 51 -16.05 -3.66 23.17
C ASP A 51 -14.66 -3.75 22.53
N PRO A 52 -13.92 -2.62 22.40
CA PRO A 52 -12.63 -2.62 21.72
C PRO A 52 -11.60 -3.52 22.39
N ASP A 53 -11.65 -3.70 23.72
CA ASP A 53 -10.66 -4.50 24.43
C ASP A 53 -10.80 -5.99 24.07
N LYS A 54 -12.03 -6.47 23.91
CA LYS A 54 -12.30 -7.84 23.44
C LYS A 54 -11.79 -8.06 22.02
N GLU A 55 -11.99 -7.09 21.15
CA GLU A 55 -11.53 -7.16 19.76
C GLU A 55 -9.99 -7.16 19.69
N ILE A 56 -9.34 -6.32 20.51
CA ILE A 56 -7.87 -6.28 20.60
C ILE A 56 -7.31 -7.59 21.15
N LEU A 57 -7.91 -8.17 22.20
CA LEU A 57 -7.49 -9.46 22.74
C LEU A 57 -7.64 -10.60 21.71
N THR A 58 -8.67 -10.54 20.88
CA THR A 58 -8.94 -11.57 19.86
C THR A 58 -8.04 -11.43 18.63
N TYR A 59 -7.93 -10.21 18.11
CA TYR A 59 -7.33 -9.97 16.79
C TYR A 59 -5.99 -9.22 16.84
N GLY A 60 -5.63 -8.61 17.97
CA GLY A 60 -4.48 -7.74 18.12
C GLY A 60 -4.77 -6.29 17.73
N ALA A 61 -4.03 -5.36 18.34
CA ALA A 61 -4.22 -3.91 18.17
C ALA A 61 -4.07 -3.46 16.70
N ASP A 62 -3.09 -4.00 15.97
CA ASP A 62 -2.87 -3.66 14.56
C ASP A 62 -4.06 -4.03 13.68
N THR A 63 -4.67 -5.19 13.91
CA THR A 63 -5.85 -5.62 13.15
C THR A 63 -7.03 -4.67 13.39
N VAL A 64 -7.29 -4.31 14.65
CA VAL A 64 -8.40 -3.40 14.99
C VAL A 64 -8.17 -2.01 14.38
N ARG A 65 -6.95 -1.46 14.52
CA ARG A 65 -6.58 -0.16 13.94
C ARG A 65 -6.73 -0.15 12.42
N MET A 66 -6.21 -1.16 11.75
CA MET A 66 -6.31 -1.30 10.30
C MET A 66 -7.76 -1.49 9.85
N TYR A 67 -8.56 -2.24 10.59
CA TYR A 67 -9.97 -2.42 10.27
C TYR A 67 -10.73 -1.10 10.32
N LEU A 68 -10.54 -0.30 11.36
CA LEU A 68 -11.11 1.05 11.47
C LEU A 68 -10.67 1.96 10.32
N ALA A 69 -9.40 1.86 9.91
CA ALA A 69 -8.86 2.61 8.78
C ALA A 69 -9.36 2.10 7.41
N PHE A 70 -9.79 0.84 7.31
CA PHE A 70 -10.14 0.19 6.05
C PHE A 70 -11.65 0.12 5.78
N MET A 71 -12.48 0.11 6.82
CA MET A 71 -13.91 -0.18 6.72
C MET A 71 -14.70 0.80 5.83
N GLY A 72 -14.17 2.00 5.60
CA GLY A 72 -14.78 3.00 4.73
C GLY A 72 -13.99 4.30 4.70
N PRO A 73 -14.47 5.31 3.97
CA PRO A 73 -13.93 6.66 4.03
C PRO A 73 -13.97 7.21 5.47
N TYR A 74 -12.90 7.91 5.87
CA TYR A 74 -12.72 8.40 7.25
C TYR A 74 -13.90 9.24 7.76
N ASP A 75 -14.51 10.04 6.89
CA ASP A 75 -15.60 10.96 7.19
C ASP A 75 -17.00 10.32 7.15
N GLN A 76 -17.13 9.11 6.60
CA GLN A 76 -18.42 8.42 6.45
C GLN A 76 -18.67 7.40 7.56
N GLY A 77 -17.64 6.70 8.03
CA GLY A 77 -17.80 5.64 9.02
C GLY A 77 -18.48 4.41 8.44
N GLY A 78 -19.37 3.76 9.20
CA GLY A 78 -20.12 2.58 8.72
C GLY A 78 -20.40 1.55 9.82
N PRO A 79 -21.14 0.48 9.50
CA PRO A 79 -21.42 -0.61 10.42
C PRO A 79 -20.18 -1.45 10.71
N TRP A 80 -20.00 -1.78 11.99
CA TRP A 80 -19.01 -2.76 12.41
C TRP A 80 -19.34 -4.14 11.84
N SER A 81 -18.33 -4.83 11.31
CA SER A 81 -18.46 -6.13 10.65
C SER A 81 -17.36 -7.10 11.10
N ALA A 82 -17.78 -8.20 11.74
CA ALA A 82 -16.89 -9.29 12.13
C ALA A 82 -16.17 -9.95 10.94
N GLY A 83 -16.83 -10.00 9.77
CA GLY A 83 -16.21 -10.47 8.53
C GLY A 83 -15.12 -9.53 8.04
N GLY A 84 -15.35 -8.21 8.16
CA GLY A 84 -14.39 -7.18 7.74
C GLY A 84 -13.08 -7.24 8.52
N ILE A 85 -13.15 -7.33 9.85
CA ILE A 85 -11.94 -7.42 10.70
C ILE A 85 -11.16 -8.72 10.45
N THR A 86 -11.85 -9.83 10.18
CA THR A 86 -11.21 -11.10 9.82
C THR A 86 -10.40 -10.98 8.53
N GLY A 87 -10.89 -10.23 7.54
CA GLY A 87 -10.16 -9.95 6.29
C GLY A 87 -8.83 -9.22 6.53
N VAL A 88 -8.84 -8.22 7.42
CA VAL A 88 -7.63 -7.48 7.81
C VAL A 88 -6.63 -8.38 8.55
N ARG A 89 -7.11 -9.24 9.46
CA ARG A 89 -6.24 -10.21 10.14
C ARG A 89 -5.54 -11.13 9.15
N ARG A 90 -6.28 -11.66 8.16
CA ARG A 90 -5.72 -12.51 7.10
C ARG A 90 -4.67 -11.78 6.29
N PHE A 91 -4.90 -10.51 5.95
CA PHE A 91 -3.91 -9.69 5.26
C PHE A 91 -2.63 -9.55 6.09
N LEU A 92 -2.72 -9.20 7.38
CA LEU A 92 -1.55 -9.10 8.26
C LEU A 92 -0.79 -10.44 8.38
N SER A 93 -1.51 -11.56 8.51
CA SER A 93 -0.90 -12.89 8.52
C SER A 93 -0.16 -13.21 7.21
N ARG A 94 -0.67 -12.75 6.06
CA ARG A 94 0.02 -12.89 4.76
C ARG A 94 1.33 -12.11 4.73
N VAL A 95 1.31 -10.83 5.16
CA VAL A 95 2.53 -10.00 5.25
C VAL A 95 3.57 -10.67 6.15
N TRP A 96 3.15 -11.16 7.32
CA TRP A 96 4.01 -11.87 8.26
C TRP A 96 4.62 -13.13 7.64
N ASN A 97 3.80 -14.03 7.11
CA ASN A 97 4.27 -15.30 6.54
C ASN A 97 5.21 -15.10 5.35
N PHE A 98 4.87 -14.15 4.47
CA PHE A 98 5.72 -13.77 3.35
C PHE A 98 7.09 -13.26 3.84
N SER A 99 7.08 -12.38 4.84
CA SER A 99 8.28 -11.85 5.48
C SER A 99 9.14 -12.94 6.12
N GLN A 100 8.53 -13.86 6.89
CA GLN A 100 9.24 -14.98 7.53
C GLN A 100 9.87 -15.92 6.49
N SER A 101 9.19 -16.19 5.38
CA SER A 101 9.75 -17.03 4.31
C SER A 101 11.02 -16.43 3.69
N HIS A 102 11.08 -15.09 3.57
CA HIS A 102 12.26 -14.38 3.06
C HIS A 102 13.39 -14.34 4.08
N LEU A 103 13.08 -14.25 5.39
CA LEU A 103 14.07 -14.39 6.45
C LEU A 103 14.70 -15.79 6.45
N ALA A 104 13.91 -16.86 6.26
CA ALA A 104 14.42 -18.22 6.22
C ALA A 104 15.37 -18.47 5.04
N LYS A 105 15.07 -17.92 3.84
CA LYS A 105 15.93 -17.99 2.64
C LYS A 105 17.32 -17.37 2.86
N LYS A 106 17.47 -16.40 3.78
CA LYS A 106 18.76 -15.78 4.12
C LYS A 106 19.64 -16.73 4.95
N ASN A 107 19.05 -17.41 5.92
CA ASN A 107 19.79 -18.31 6.81
C ASN A 107 20.36 -19.52 6.04
N SER A 108 19.64 -20.02 5.04
CA SER A 108 20.10 -21.14 4.19
C SER A 108 21.20 -20.77 3.19
N LYS A 109 21.33 -19.50 2.77
CA LYS A 109 22.42 -19.04 1.88
C LYS A 109 23.74 -18.71 2.61
N SER A 110 23.73 -18.69 3.95
CA SER A 110 24.92 -18.40 4.76
C SER A 110 25.97 -19.52 4.79
N GLU A 111 25.73 -20.69 4.20
CA GLU A 111 26.68 -21.81 4.13
C GLU A 111 27.37 -21.97 2.76
N THR A 112 27.26 -20.98 1.87
CA THR A 112 28.03 -21.00 0.61
C THR A 112 29.29 -20.14 0.69
N ASN A 113 30.41 -20.82 0.44
CA ASN A 113 31.80 -20.37 0.51
C ASN A 113 32.01 -18.96 -0.13
N PRO A 114 32.60 -17.97 0.58
CA PRO A 114 32.75 -16.59 0.10
C PRO A 114 33.70 -16.40 -1.10
N ASN A 115 34.32 -17.46 -1.61
CA ASN A 115 35.30 -17.40 -2.70
C ASN A 115 34.78 -17.86 -4.08
N SER A 116 33.48 -18.04 -4.25
CA SER A 116 32.90 -18.25 -5.58
C SER A 116 32.34 -16.92 -6.12
N PRO A 117 32.80 -16.42 -7.27
CA PRO A 117 32.12 -15.30 -7.93
C PRO A 117 30.65 -15.68 -8.13
N PRO A 118 29.68 -14.77 -7.90
CA PRO A 118 28.30 -15.06 -8.21
C PRO A 118 28.21 -15.26 -9.71
N LYS A 119 28.13 -16.52 -10.16
CA LYS A 119 27.59 -16.86 -11.48
C LYS A 119 26.09 -16.61 -11.43
N ALA A 120 25.70 -15.34 -11.38
CA ALA A 120 24.36 -14.93 -11.73
C ALA A 120 24.35 -14.79 -13.25
N ASP A 121 23.76 -15.77 -13.94
CA ASP A 121 23.40 -15.57 -15.34
C ASP A 121 22.61 -14.25 -15.44
N PRO A 122 22.85 -13.41 -16.47
CA PRO A 122 22.09 -12.20 -16.66
C PRO A 122 20.59 -12.53 -16.60
N PRO A 123 19.77 -11.74 -15.87
CA PRO A 123 18.36 -12.03 -15.73
C PRO A 123 17.75 -12.16 -17.12
N THR A 124 17.02 -13.25 -17.36
CA THR A 124 16.25 -13.44 -18.58
C THR A 124 15.40 -12.19 -18.82
N VAL A 125 15.21 -11.78 -20.07
CA VAL A 125 14.41 -10.59 -20.45
C VAL A 125 13.05 -10.56 -19.74
N GLU A 126 12.45 -11.72 -19.52
CA GLU A 126 11.19 -11.89 -18.78
C GLU A 126 11.32 -11.53 -17.29
N LYS A 127 12.36 -12.01 -16.59
CA LYS A 127 12.62 -11.66 -15.18
C LYS A 127 12.86 -10.16 -15.00
N PHE A 128 13.60 -9.55 -15.94
CA PHE A 128 13.83 -8.12 -15.93
C PHE A 128 12.52 -7.32 -16.09
N LYS A 129 11.63 -7.74 -17.00
CA LYS A 129 10.31 -7.12 -17.18
C LYS A 129 9.44 -7.22 -15.92
N ILE A 130 9.39 -8.40 -15.30
CA ILE A 130 8.63 -8.63 -14.06
C ILE A 130 9.16 -7.73 -12.94
N GLN A 131 10.48 -7.73 -12.73
CA GLN A 131 11.11 -6.89 -11.71
C GLN A 131 10.83 -5.41 -11.95
N ASN A 132 10.96 -4.93 -13.18
CA ASN A 132 10.67 -3.54 -13.53
C ASN A 132 9.18 -3.17 -13.32
N GLY A 133 8.25 -4.06 -13.69
CA GLY A 133 6.82 -3.86 -13.45
C GLY A 133 6.49 -3.76 -11.95
N MET A 134 7.10 -4.63 -11.15
CA MET A 134 6.96 -4.63 -9.69
C MET A 134 7.55 -3.36 -9.05
N GLU A 135 8.73 -2.90 -9.48
CA GLU A 135 9.32 -1.65 -8.99
C GLU A 135 8.46 -0.43 -9.35
N ARG A 136 7.89 -0.39 -10.57
CA ARG A 136 6.93 0.65 -10.95
C ARG A 136 5.71 0.66 -10.03
N LEU A 137 5.15 -0.52 -9.71
CA LEU A 137 4.03 -0.64 -8.77
C LEU A 137 4.42 -0.17 -7.37
N LEU A 138 5.61 -0.51 -6.89
CA LEU A 138 6.12 -0.07 -5.58
C LEU A 138 6.18 1.46 -5.50
N HIS A 139 6.79 2.12 -6.48
CA HIS A 139 6.88 3.59 -6.52
C HIS A 139 5.51 4.28 -6.60
N ARG A 140 4.57 3.74 -7.39
CA ARG A 140 3.17 4.21 -7.41
C ARG A 140 2.51 4.06 -6.04
N THR A 141 2.76 2.94 -5.37
CA THR A 141 2.22 2.65 -4.04
C THR A 141 2.78 3.63 -3.00
N ILE A 142 4.09 3.91 -3.02
CA ILE A 142 4.72 4.90 -2.14
C ILE A 142 4.04 6.27 -2.30
N LYS A 143 3.91 6.75 -3.54
CA LYS A 143 3.25 8.03 -3.84
C LYS A 143 1.80 8.03 -3.34
N LYS A 144 1.03 7.02 -3.75
CA LYS A 144 -0.41 6.95 -3.45
C LYS A 144 -0.67 6.85 -1.95
N VAL A 145 0.04 6.00 -1.23
CA VAL A 145 -0.12 5.84 0.22
C VAL A 145 0.27 7.13 0.95
N GLY A 146 1.37 7.78 0.54
CA GLY A 146 1.80 9.06 1.13
C GLY A 146 0.77 10.17 0.92
N GLU A 147 0.19 10.29 -0.29
CA GLU A 147 -0.86 11.25 -0.60
C GLU A 147 -2.18 10.93 0.12
N ASP A 148 -2.57 9.66 0.16
CA ASP A 148 -3.80 9.22 0.79
C ASP A 148 -3.77 9.42 2.30
N ILE A 149 -2.63 9.14 2.98
CA ILE A 149 -2.47 9.40 4.42
C ILE A 149 -2.63 10.89 4.73
N LYS A 150 -1.99 11.78 3.95
CA LYS A 150 -2.11 13.24 4.12
C LYS A 150 -3.57 13.71 3.99
N ASN A 151 -4.34 13.07 3.12
CA ASN A 151 -5.73 13.40 2.86
C ASN A 151 -6.74 12.54 3.67
N LEU A 152 -6.28 11.76 4.66
CA LEU A 152 -7.08 10.84 5.48
C LEU A 152 -7.89 9.80 4.67
N ARG A 153 -7.42 9.43 3.47
CA ARG A 153 -7.99 8.38 2.62
C ARG A 153 -7.40 7.01 2.95
N PHE A 154 -7.50 6.62 4.21
CA PHE A 154 -6.81 5.43 4.73
C PHE A 154 -7.25 4.13 4.07
N ASN A 155 -8.53 4.00 3.74
CA ASN A 155 -9.07 2.83 3.07
C ASN A 155 -8.41 2.58 1.70
N THR A 156 -8.22 3.62 0.90
CA THR A 156 -7.57 3.49 -0.42
C THR A 156 -6.05 3.32 -0.31
N ALA A 157 -5.42 3.86 0.73
CA ALA A 157 -4.02 3.57 1.05
C ALA A 157 -3.83 2.07 1.34
N LEU A 158 -4.67 1.51 2.21
CA LEU A 158 -4.64 0.09 2.55
C LEU A 158 -4.96 -0.81 1.36
N SER A 159 -5.94 -0.47 0.51
CA SER A 159 -6.18 -1.19 -0.75
C SER A 159 -4.94 -1.23 -1.64
N SER A 160 -4.17 -0.14 -1.70
CA SER A 160 -2.93 -0.07 -2.49
C SER A 160 -1.85 -1.00 -1.94
N LEU A 161 -1.72 -1.08 -0.61
CA LEU A 161 -0.82 -2.02 0.05
C LEU A 161 -1.24 -3.47 -0.17
N MET A 162 -2.54 -3.77 -0.19
CA MET A 162 -3.04 -5.11 -0.51
C MET A 162 -2.72 -5.52 -1.95
N ILE A 163 -2.85 -4.59 -2.91
CA ILE A 163 -2.46 -4.82 -4.31
C ILE A 163 -0.95 -5.08 -4.42
N LEU A 164 -0.12 -4.26 -3.77
CA LEU A 164 1.32 -4.45 -3.73
C LEU A 164 1.70 -5.81 -3.14
N MET A 165 1.06 -6.21 -2.05
CA MET A 165 1.29 -7.51 -1.40
C MET A 165 0.93 -8.68 -2.32
N ASN A 166 -0.17 -8.60 -3.06
CA ASN A 166 -0.54 -9.62 -4.04
C ASN A 166 0.54 -9.77 -5.13
N GLU A 167 1.09 -8.66 -5.62
CA GLU A 167 2.16 -8.68 -6.63
C GLU A 167 3.47 -9.24 -6.05
N PHE A 168 3.78 -8.95 -4.79
CA PHE A 168 4.94 -9.52 -4.10
C PHE A 168 4.81 -11.04 -3.93
N GLU A 169 3.65 -11.54 -3.53
CA GLU A 169 3.41 -12.99 -3.42
C GLU A 169 3.51 -13.68 -4.79
N LYS A 170 2.94 -13.08 -5.83
CA LYS A 170 2.99 -13.61 -7.20
C LYS A 170 4.42 -13.72 -7.73
N ASN A 171 5.30 -12.78 -7.36
CA ASN A 171 6.66 -12.70 -7.86
C ASN A 171 7.72 -12.85 -6.75
N ALA A 172 7.45 -13.70 -5.76
CA ALA A 172 8.25 -13.83 -4.54
C ALA A 172 9.75 -14.06 -4.78
N GLU A 173 10.15 -14.67 -5.89
CA GLU A 173 11.56 -14.94 -6.19
C GLU A 173 12.38 -13.70 -6.58
N VAL A 174 11.73 -12.63 -7.04
CA VAL A 174 12.41 -11.36 -7.41
C VAL A 174 12.28 -10.28 -6.34
N VAL A 175 11.47 -10.52 -5.29
CA VAL A 175 11.28 -9.56 -4.20
C VAL A 175 12.54 -9.47 -3.36
N SER A 176 13.13 -8.28 -3.33
CA SER A 176 14.33 -8.01 -2.55
C SER A 176 14.00 -7.64 -1.10
N ARG A 177 15.01 -7.70 -0.24
CA ARG A 177 14.92 -7.20 1.14
C ARG A 177 14.59 -5.71 1.20
N GLU A 178 14.98 -4.93 0.18
CA GLU A 178 14.66 -3.50 0.09
C GLU A 178 13.17 -3.27 -0.24
N ASN A 179 12.58 -4.13 -1.07
CA ASN A 179 11.15 -4.06 -1.35
C ASN A 179 10.34 -4.35 -0.08
N ILE A 180 10.75 -5.34 0.72
CA ILE A 180 10.13 -5.63 2.03
C ILE A 180 10.33 -4.46 3.00
N ARG A 181 11.53 -3.88 3.06
CA ARG A 181 11.81 -2.67 3.86
C ARG A 181 10.80 -1.57 3.57
N THR A 182 10.58 -1.29 2.28
CA THR A 182 9.62 -0.27 1.83
C THR A 182 8.19 -0.63 2.22
N LEU A 183 7.76 -1.88 1.99
CA LEU A 183 6.42 -2.34 2.39
C LEU A 183 6.18 -2.15 3.90
N LEU A 184 7.14 -2.51 4.75
CA LEU A 184 7.02 -2.35 6.21
C LEU A 184 6.91 -0.88 6.60
N LYS A 185 7.72 0.01 6.00
CA LYS A 185 7.65 1.46 6.28
C LYS A 185 6.29 2.05 5.88
N LEU A 186 5.73 1.63 4.75
CA LEU A 186 4.40 2.08 4.31
C LEU A 186 3.26 1.54 5.19
N LEU A 187 3.45 0.35 5.77
CA LEU A 187 2.44 -0.30 6.62
C LEU A 187 2.50 0.17 8.08
N ALA A 188 3.65 0.68 8.55
CA ALA A 188 3.88 1.07 9.94
C ALA A 188 2.88 2.06 10.55
N PRO A 189 2.33 3.06 9.82
CA PRO A 189 1.29 3.93 10.36
C PRO A 189 0.01 3.18 10.75
N PHE A 190 -0.25 2.04 10.09
CA PHE A 190 -1.46 1.26 10.24
C PHE A 190 -1.29 0.07 11.19
N ALA A 191 -0.17 -0.66 11.09
CA ALA A 191 0.15 -1.84 11.90
C ALA A 191 1.52 -1.73 12.59
N PRO A 192 1.71 -0.72 13.48
CA PRO A 192 3.01 -0.38 14.03
C PRO A 192 3.71 -1.55 14.75
N HIS A 193 2.97 -2.37 15.50
CA HIS A 193 3.58 -3.40 16.34
C HIS A 193 4.17 -4.54 15.50
N MET A 194 3.39 -5.06 14.54
CA MET A 194 3.84 -6.11 13.63
C MET A 194 4.98 -5.63 12.75
N THR A 195 4.92 -4.39 12.24
CA THR A 195 5.98 -3.85 11.41
C THR A 195 7.27 -3.60 12.18
N GLU A 196 7.19 -3.15 13.44
CA GLU A 196 8.36 -3.00 14.31
C GLU A 196 9.01 -4.35 14.58
N GLU A 197 8.23 -5.38 14.93
CA GLU A 197 8.74 -6.73 15.16
C GLU A 197 9.43 -7.31 13.91
N LEU A 198 8.79 -7.22 12.74
CA LEU A 198 9.41 -7.64 11.47
C LEU A 198 10.65 -6.80 11.17
N TRP A 199 10.62 -5.49 11.40
CA TRP A 199 11.77 -4.62 11.21
C TRP A 199 12.97 -5.07 12.04
N GLN A 200 12.74 -5.40 13.32
CA GLN A 200 13.79 -5.90 14.19
C GLN A 200 14.37 -7.23 13.68
N GLN A 201 13.53 -8.14 13.20
CA GLN A 201 13.99 -9.42 12.65
C GLN A 201 14.80 -9.24 11.36
N PHE A 202 14.43 -8.29 10.50
CA PHE A 202 15.15 -8.04 9.26
C PHE A 202 16.43 -7.26 9.48
N PHE A 203 16.39 -6.13 10.20
CA PHE A 203 17.39 -5.06 10.07
C PHE A 203 18.30 -4.89 11.27
N THR A 204 17.93 -5.39 12.44
CA THR A 204 18.85 -5.46 13.58
C THR A 204 19.69 -6.72 13.55
N ASN A 205 20.99 -6.57 13.80
CA ASN A 205 21.91 -7.70 13.85
C ASN A 205 21.70 -8.52 15.12
N HIS A 206 20.87 -9.57 15.03
CA HIS A 206 20.84 -10.65 16.00
C HIS A 206 22.00 -11.61 15.73
N LYS A 207 23.22 -11.28 16.15
CA LYS A 207 24.22 -12.35 16.34
C LYS A 207 23.78 -13.15 17.56
N SER A 208 23.08 -14.26 17.32
CA SER A 208 22.77 -15.27 18.31
C SER A 208 24.09 -15.80 18.88
N GLN A 209 24.39 -15.44 20.12
CA GLN A 209 25.36 -16.17 20.92
C GLN A 209 24.70 -17.49 21.34
N THR A 210 24.81 -18.53 20.52
CA THR A 210 24.82 -19.90 21.03
C THR A 210 26.15 -20.12 21.75
N THR A 211 26.33 -19.47 22.89
CA THR A 211 27.44 -19.80 23.79
C THR A 211 27.03 -21.09 24.48
N ASN A 212 27.54 -22.23 23.98
CA ASN A 212 27.57 -23.47 24.73
C ASN A 212 28.07 -23.15 26.15
N HIS A 213 27.33 -23.56 27.17
CA HIS A 213 27.56 -23.27 28.60
C HIS A 213 28.89 -23.82 29.18
N ARG A 214 29.90 -24.16 28.36
CA ARG A 214 31.14 -24.84 28.79
C ARG A 214 32.45 -24.09 28.52
N GLN A 215 32.44 -22.88 27.98
CA GLN A 215 33.67 -22.09 27.85
C GLN A 215 33.45 -20.64 28.29
N ILE A 216 33.45 -20.42 29.60
CA ILE A 216 33.64 -19.09 30.19
C ILE A 216 34.86 -19.19 31.10
N GLN A 217 36.05 -19.30 30.53
CA GLN A 217 37.26 -18.70 31.10
C GLN A 217 38.13 -18.23 29.93
N ASN A 218 38.46 -16.94 29.94
CA ASN A 218 39.45 -16.29 29.09
C ASN A 218 39.05 -15.98 27.63
N SER A 219 38.12 -15.04 27.44
CA SER A 219 38.33 -14.02 26.40
C SER A 219 37.68 -12.70 26.82
N LYS A 220 38.44 -11.59 26.74
CA LYS A 220 37.98 -10.23 26.98
C LYS A 220 36.77 -9.96 26.09
N SER A 221 35.57 -9.95 26.67
CA SER A 221 34.31 -9.81 25.94
C SER A 221 34.25 -8.43 25.28
N LYS A 222 34.47 -8.39 23.97
CA LYS A 222 34.10 -7.26 23.11
C LYS A 222 32.58 -7.15 23.20
N LYS A 223 32.06 -6.26 24.05
CA LYS A 223 30.62 -5.96 24.20
C LYS A 223 30.08 -5.52 22.84
N LEU A 224 29.49 -6.45 22.09
CA LEU A 224 28.84 -6.14 20.83
C LEU A 224 27.56 -5.36 21.15
N LYS A 225 27.63 -4.03 20.99
CA LYS A 225 26.54 -3.10 21.32
C LYS A 225 25.37 -3.41 20.37
N ARG A 226 24.27 -3.94 20.91
CA ARG A 226 22.99 -4.00 20.18
C ARG A 226 22.58 -2.57 19.88
N THR A 227 22.56 -2.19 18.60
CA THR A 227 21.94 -0.94 18.16
C THR A 227 20.52 -1.26 17.74
N PHE A 228 19.58 -1.17 18.69
CA PHE A 228 18.16 -1.15 18.38
C PHE A 228 17.88 0.08 17.52
N THR A 229 17.19 -0.11 16.40
CA THR A 229 16.78 0.96 15.47
C THR A 229 15.32 0.76 15.16
N SER A 230 14.45 1.66 15.61
CA SER A 230 13.00 1.52 15.43
C SER A 230 12.58 1.91 14.02
N ILE A 231 11.58 1.22 13.45
CA ILE A 231 11.00 1.62 12.17
C ILE A 231 10.34 3.00 12.24
N HIS A 232 9.97 3.45 13.43
CA HIS A 232 9.32 4.75 13.65
C HIS A 232 10.29 5.92 13.63
N GLU A 233 11.60 5.66 13.67
CA GLU A 233 12.66 6.67 13.51
C GLU A 233 13.15 6.78 12.04
N GLU A 234 12.64 5.91 11.16
CA GLU A 234 13.01 5.89 9.76
C GLU A 234 12.28 6.95 8.94
N GLU A 235 12.96 7.52 7.96
CA GLU A 235 12.36 8.48 7.02
C GLU A 235 11.29 7.81 6.14
N TRP A 236 10.27 8.55 5.72
CA TRP A 236 9.28 8.02 4.78
C TRP A 236 9.96 7.63 3.44
N PRO A 237 9.62 6.48 2.82
CA PRO A 237 10.23 6.08 1.56
C PRO A 237 9.96 7.08 0.43
N GLU A 238 10.97 7.36 -0.38
CA GLU A 238 10.85 8.22 -1.56
C GLU A 238 10.48 7.40 -2.81
N TYR A 239 9.76 8.04 -3.74
CA TYR A 239 9.45 7.44 -5.04
C TYR A 239 10.23 8.11 -6.17
N ASP A 240 10.58 7.34 -7.20
CA ASP A 240 11.17 7.88 -8.43
C ASP A 240 10.06 8.32 -9.40
N PRO A 241 9.94 9.62 -9.77
CA PRO A 241 8.95 10.08 -10.73
C PRO A 241 9.01 9.37 -12.09
N ARG A 242 10.19 8.86 -12.50
CA ARG A 242 10.37 8.13 -13.78
C ARG A 242 9.71 6.75 -13.76
N MET A 243 9.64 6.11 -12.60
CA MET A 243 9.00 4.80 -12.42
C MET A 243 7.48 4.88 -12.30
N ILE A 244 6.95 6.07 -12.04
CA ILE A 244 5.50 6.30 -11.96
C ILE A 244 4.90 6.62 -13.33
N ARG A 245 5.71 7.17 -14.25
CA ARG A 245 5.25 7.46 -15.61
C ARG A 245 4.73 6.17 -16.25
N GLU A 246 3.50 6.26 -16.72
CA GLU A 246 2.99 5.28 -17.67
C GLU A 246 3.55 5.67 -19.03
N ASP A 247 4.23 4.73 -19.69
CA ASP A 247 4.61 4.89 -21.10
C ASP A 247 3.53 4.29 -22.01
N THR A 248 2.60 3.52 -21.41
CA THR A 248 1.51 2.82 -22.06
C THR A 248 0.21 2.94 -21.25
N PHE A 249 -0.93 2.95 -21.92
CA PHE A 249 -2.27 2.92 -21.32
C PHE A 249 -3.14 1.88 -22.01
N GLN A 250 -4.22 1.44 -21.36
CA GLN A 250 -5.23 0.60 -22.00
C GLN A 250 -6.19 1.45 -22.83
N LEU A 251 -6.04 1.39 -24.15
CA LEU A 251 -6.96 1.99 -25.10
C LEU A 251 -8.21 1.11 -25.24
N VAL A 252 -9.34 1.62 -24.74
CA VAL A 252 -10.64 0.98 -24.93
C VAL A 252 -11.15 1.27 -26.34
N ILE A 253 -11.45 0.23 -27.11
CA ILE A 253 -11.96 0.36 -28.48
C ILE A 253 -13.45 0.05 -28.50
N GLN A 254 -14.23 1.03 -28.95
CA GLN A 254 -15.68 0.93 -29.10
C GLN A 254 -16.09 1.02 -30.56
N VAL A 255 -17.17 0.31 -30.91
CA VAL A 255 -17.84 0.41 -32.20
C VAL A 255 -19.32 0.66 -31.94
N ASN A 256 -19.84 1.77 -32.47
CA ASN A 256 -21.22 2.24 -32.22
C ASN A 256 -21.56 2.25 -30.72
N GLY A 257 -20.64 2.75 -29.88
CA GLY A 257 -20.81 2.90 -28.43
C GLY A 257 -20.66 1.61 -27.61
N LYS A 258 -20.43 0.45 -28.23
CA LYS A 258 -20.20 -0.81 -27.51
C LYS A 258 -18.71 -1.18 -27.51
N THR A 259 -18.16 -1.50 -26.34
CA THR A 259 -16.78 -1.97 -26.19
C THR A 259 -16.56 -3.29 -26.93
N ARG A 260 -15.56 -3.32 -27.81
CA ARG A 260 -15.19 -4.49 -28.63
C ARG A 260 -13.84 -5.06 -28.27
N ASP A 261 -12.94 -4.23 -27.77
CA ASP A 261 -11.61 -4.65 -27.38
C ASP A 261 -10.98 -3.66 -26.39
N VAL A 262 -9.93 -4.09 -25.70
CA VAL A 262 -9.07 -3.24 -24.87
C VAL A 262 -7.64 -3.63 -25.16
N VAL A 263 -6.84 -2.67 -25.63
CA VAL A 263 -5.46 -2.92 -26.07
C VAL A 263 -4.48 -1.99 -25.38
N GLU A 264 -3.29 -2.48 -25.08
CA GLU A 264 -2.21 -1.64 -24.58
C GLU A 264 -1.66 -0.77 -25.72
N SER A 265 -1.55 0.54 -25.48
CA SER A 265 -1.10 1.53 -26.45
C SER A 265 -0.16 2.55 -25.81
N ALA A 266 0.76 3.14 -26.58
CA ALA A 266 1.69 4.13 -26.07
C ALA A 266 0.97 5.42 -25.64
N LEU A 267 1.39 6.01 -24.52
CA LEU A 267 0.87 7.28 -24.05
C LEU A 267 1.19 8.39 -25.07
N GLY A 268 0.18 9.19 -25.41
CA GLY A 268 0.30 10.20 -26.46
C GLY A 268 0.15 9.67 -27.90
N ILE A 269 -0.40 8.46 -28.09
CA ILE A 269 -0.78 7.98 -29.43
C ILE A 269 -1.69 9.00 -30.12
N THR A 270 -1.37 9.33 -31.37
CA THR A 270 -2.21 10.21 -32.19
C THR A 270 -3.53 9.54 -32.52
N GLU A 271 -4.57 10.32 -32.81
CA GLU A 271 -5.85 9.78 -33.27
C GLU A 271 -5.69 8.84 -34.47
N ALA A 272 -4.86 9.22 -35.44
CA ALA A 272 -4.55 8.39 -36.60
C ALA A 272 -3.89 7.05 -36.22
N GLY A 273 -2.95 7.08 -35.26
CA GLY A 273 -2.35 5.87 -34.70
C GLY A 273 -3.38 4.98 -34.01
N ALA A 274 -4.27 5.57 -33.20
CA ALA A 274 -5.32 4.85 -32.49
C ALA A 274 -6.34 4.20 -33.45
N ILE A 275 -6.69 4.88 -34.55
CA ILE A 275 -7.53 4.33 -35.61
C ILE A 275 -6.85 3.11 -36.27
N SER A 276 -5.56 3.22 -36.61
CA SER A 276 -4.80 2.12 -37.21
C SER A 276 -4.75 0.90 -36.28
N VAL A 277 -4.51 1.12 -34.99
CA VAL A 277 -4.52 0.06 -33.97
C VAL A 277 -5.90 -0.57 -33.89
N ALA A 278 -6.97 0.24 -33.82
CA ALA A 278 -8.34 -0.26 -33.68
C ALA A 278 -8.80 -1.08 -34.90
N LEU A 279 -8.57 -0.58 -36.12
CA LEU A 279 -8.95 -1.28 -37.37
C LEU A 279 -8.09 -2.53 -37.64
N GLY A 280 -6.90 -2.63 -37.05
CA GLY A 280 -6.05 -3.82 -37.11
C GLY A 280 -6.63 -5.02 -36.38
N ARG A 281 -7.54 -4.82 -35.41
CA ARG A 281 -8.05 -5.87 -34.53
C ARG A 281 -9.15 -6.72 -35.19
N GLU A 282 -9.03 -8.03 -35.02
CA GLU A 282 -10.01 -9.00 -35.54
C GLU A 282 -11.40 -8.84 -34.91
N SER A 283 -11.44 -8.52 -33.62
CA SER A 283 -12.65 -8.22 -32.84
C SER A 283 -13.44 -7.03 -33.42
N VAL A 284 -12.71 -6.02 -33.91
CA VAL A 284 -13.28 -4.80 -34.51
C VAL A 284 -13.67 -5.07 -35.96
N LYS A 285 -12.81 -5.71 -36.76
CA LYS A 285 -13.07 -6.03 -38.18
C LYS A 285 -14.43 -6.70 -38.41
N LYS A 286 -14.80 -7.65 -37.54
CA LYS A 286 -16.11 -8.34 -37.56
C LYS A 286 -17.33 -7.39 -37.54
N HIS A 287 -17.17 -6.20 -36.97
CA HIS A 287 -18.25 -5.23 -36.78
C HIS A 287 -18.20 -4.05 -37.77
N THR A 288 -17.14 -3.96 -38.57
CA THR A 288 -16.93 -2.85 -39.51
C THR A 288 -17.27 -3.21 -40.96
N LEU A 289 -17.39 -4.51 -41.28
CA LEU A 289 -17.70 -5.03 -42.62
C LEU A 289 -16.82 -4.42 -43.74
N GLY A 290 -15.60 -3.96 -43.42
CA GLY A 290 -14.70 -3.31 -44.36
C GLY A 290 -15.07 -1.86 -44.73
N LYS A 291 -16.09 -1.26 -44.11
CA LYS A 291 -16.43 0.15 -44.29
C LYS A 291 -15.45 1.06 -43.55
N LYS A 292 -15.39 2.33 -43.94
CA LYS A 292 -14.71 3.39 -43.16
C LYS A 292 -15.70 3.99 -42.15
N PRO A 293 -15.25 4.38 -40.95
CA PRO A 293 -16.12 5.01 -39.96
C PRO A 293 -16.60 6.37 -40.48
N ALA A 294 -17.89 6.67 -40.25
CA ALA A 294 -18.50 7.95 -40.55
C ALA A 294 -18.07 9.03 -39.55
N GLN A 295 -17.88 8.67 -38.28
CA GLN A 295 -17.37 9.55 -37.23
C GLN A 295 -16.42 8.79 -36.30
N VAL A 296 -15.41 9.51 -35.80
CA VAL A 296 -14.44 9.00 -34.83
C VAL A 296 -14.46 9.91 -33.61
N PHE A 297 -14.60 9.31 -32.43
CA PHE A 297 -14.46 10.02 -31.16
C PHE A 297 -13.26 9.46 -30.43
N PHE A 298 -12.19 10.24 -30.38
CA PHE A 298 -10.97 9.88 -29.67
C PHE A 298 -10.84 10.69 -28.39
N ILE A 299 -10.75 9.99 -27.25
CA ILE A 299 -10.42 10.59 -25.96
C ILE A 299 -8.98 10.19 -25.64
N PRO A 300 -8.02 11.13 -25.70
CA PRO A 300 -6.60 10.84 -25.46
C PRO A 300 -6.38 10.05 -24.17
N ASN A 301 -5.50 9.05 -24.25
CA ASN A 301 -5.12 8.18 -23.12
C ASN A 301 -6.29 7.43 -22.45
N ARG A 302 -7.40 7.23 -23.16
CA ARG A 302 -8.57 6.53 -22.59
C ARG A 302 -9.30 5.62 -23.57
N LEU A 303 -9.89 6.16 -24.64
CA LEU A 303 -10.72 5.36 -25.54
C LEU A 303 -10.80 5.93 -26.95
N ILE A 304 -11.16 5.06 -27.90
CA ILE A 304 -11.59 5.43 -29.25
C ILE A 304 -12.93 4.77 -29.56
N ASN A 305 -13.90 5.55 -30.02
CA ASN A 305 -15.19 5.06 -30.48
C ASN A 305 -15.34 5.33 -31.98
N LEU A 306 -15.50 4.24 -32.75
CA LEU A 306 -15.68 4.27 -34.19
C LEU A 306 -17.18 4.12 -34.50
N VAL A 307 -17.74 5.12 -35.15
CA VAL A 307 -19.15 5.12 -35.57
C VAL A 307 -19.23 4.82 -37.06
N PHE A 308 -19.96 3.78 -37.44
CA PHE A 308 -20.16 3.33 -38.82
C PHE A 308 -21.60 3.49 -39.27
#